data_AF-A0A7V6G6A8-F1
#
_entry.id   AF-A0A7V6G6A8-F1
#
_cell.length_a   1.000
_cell.length_b   1.000
_cell.length_c   1.000
_cell.angle_alpha   90.00
_cell.angle_beta   90.00
_cell.angle_gamma   90.00
#
_symmetry.space_group_name_H-M   'P 1'
#
loop_
_entity.id
_entity.type
_entity.pdbx_description
1 polymer ?
#
loop_
_entity_poly.entity_id
_entity_poly.type
_entity_poly.pdbx_seq_one_letter_code
_entity_poly.pdbx_strand_id
1 'polypeptide(L)'
;MDKFNLNSEYETILSQIKVLEYDEIISKLFDTLPVLWTRSYNNLSPRISNICVVSHDSFHYIFDIGPIDEDDFANSPIYYEPRIVTAYGISKPQKSKRDDDRLRGWIGKTEEVFGKLWDKGHFIAHSIGGAVDRNELNIFPQKRTLNRGWSPQGKIYRKMERYCFDNDGIFCFNRPIYFDETFRPSLLEFGVLKRDKNLWVELFDNR
;
A
#
# COMPACT_ATOMS: atom_id res chain seq x y z
N MET A 1 8.44 17.12 13.72
CA MET A 1 7.65 16.51 12.63
C MET A 1 8.37 15.25 12.18
N ASP A 2 8.80 14.42 13.14
CA ASP A 2 9.96 13.51 13.01
C ASP A 2 9.60 12.03 13.17
N LYS A 3 8.30 11.71 13.28
CA LYS A 3 7.82 10.33 13.54
C LYS A 3 7.69 9.45 12.29
N PHE A 4 8.00 9.96 11.10
CA PHE A 4 7.74 9.26 9.83
C PHE A 4 8.98 9.00 8.98
N ASN A 5 10.18 9.32 9.48
CA ASN A 5 11.37 9.24 8.65
C ASN A 5 11.96 7.83 8.60
N LEU A 6 11.23 6.89 7.96
CA LEU A 6 11.75 5.55 7.63
C LEU A 6 12.88 5.60 6.60
N ASN A 7 13.17 6.76 5.98
CA ASN A 7 14.22 6.85 4.96
C ASN A 7 15.58 6.43 5.52
N SER A 8 15.91 6.78 6.77
CA SER A 8 17.16 6.34 7.39
C SER A 8 17.20 4.82 7.63
N GLU A 9 16.06 4.20 7.93
CA GLU A 9 15.95 2.75 8.08
C GLU A 9 16.06 2.04 6.72
N TYR A 10 15.44 2.57 5.67
CA TYR A 10 15.60 2.08 4.30
C TYR A 10 17.04 2.22 3.80
N GLU A 11 17.66 3.38 4.01
CA GLU A 11 19.08 3.60 3.68
C GLU A 11 19.99 2.63 4.43
N THR A 12 19.70 2.37 5.70
CA THR A 12 20.44 1.38 6.50
C THR A 12 20.33 -0.01 5.90
N ILE A 13 19.12 -0.49 5.59
CA ILE A 13 18.89 -1.78 4.94
C ILE A 13 19.62 -1.85 3.60
N LEU A 14 19.48 -0.82 2.75
CA LEU A 14 20.09 -0.77 1.42
C LEU A 14 21.62 -0.73 1.47
N SER A 15 22.20 -0.04 2.46
CA SER A 15 23.65 0.03 2.65
C SER A 15 24.27 -1.34 2.94
N GLN A 16 23.53 -2.23 3.61
CA GLN A 16 23.96 -3.58 3.97
C GLN A 16 23.86 -4.57 2.80
N ILE A 17 23.04 -4.26 1.78
CA ILE A 17 22.74 -5.18 0.68
C ILE A 17 23.20 -4.67 -0.70
N LYS A 18 23.88 -3.52 -0.77
CA LYS A 18 24.27 -2.89 -2.04
C LYS A 18 25.21 -3.72 -2.92
N VAL A 19 26.00 -4.60 -2.29
CA VAL A 19 26.93 -5.50 -2.97
C VAL A 19 26.27 -6.76 -3.53
N LEU A 20 25.02 -7.02 -3.15
CA LEU A 20 24.29 -8.21 -3.57
C LEU A 20 23.74 -8.07 -5.00
N GLU A 21 23.43 -9.20 -5.62
CA GLU A 21 22.71 -9.25 -6.88
C GLU A 21 21.25 -8.78 -6.71
N TYR A 22 20.63 -8.36 -7.81
CA TYR A 22 19.29 -7.73 -7.76
C TYR A 22 18.24 -8.64 -7.09
N ASP A 23 18.25 -9.93 -7.42
CA ASP A 23 17.29 -10.89 -6.85
C ASP A 23 17.57 -11.19 -5.37
N GLU A 24 18.85 -11.12 -4.95
CA GLU A 24 19.23 -11.24 -3.54
C GLU A 24 18.78 -10.02 -2.74
N ILE A 25 18.87 -8.82 -3.31
CA ILE A 25 18.32 -7.59 -2.73
C ILE A 25 16.82 -7.75 -2.54
N ILE A 26 16.09 -8.19 -3.57
CA ILE A 26 14.65 -8.44 -3.49
C ILE A 26 14.34 -9.40 -2.35
N SER A 27 15.00 -10.56 -2.30
CA SER A 27 14.82 -11.55 -1.24
C SER A 27 14.99 -10.94 0.15
N LYS A 28 16.03 -10.14 0.36
CA LYS A 28 16.25 -9.42 1.61
C LYS A 28 15.18 -8.38 1.92
N LEU A 29 14.66 -7.65 0.93
CA LEU A 29 13.57 -6.69 1.16
C LEU A 29 12.26 -7.40 1.55
N PHE A 30 11.98 -8.57 0.96
CA PHE A 30 10.84 -9.41 1.35
C PHE A 30 10.91 -9.88 2.80
N ASP A 31 12.12 -10.19 3.30
CA ASP A 31 12.30 -10.61 4.69
C ASP A 31 12.25 -9.45 5.69
N THR A 32 12.82 -8.30 5.32
CA THR A 32 13.11 -7.22 6.28
C THR A 32 12.01 -6.16 6.36
N LEU A 33 11.46 -5.74 5.23
CA LEU A 33 10.52 -4.62 5.18
C LEU A 33 9.16 -4.91 5.85
N PRO A 34 8.55 -6.11 5.71
CA PRO A 34 7.30 -6.43 6.40
C PRO A 34 7.39 -6.30 7.92
N VAL A 35 8.52 -6.71 8.51
CA VAL A 35 8.78 -6.56 9.95
C VAL A 35 8.87 -5.09 10.33
N LEU A 36 9.60 -4.31 9.55
CA LEU A 36 9.76 -2.87 9.75
C LEU A 36 8.42 -2.12 9.68
N TRP A 37 7.63 -2.40 8.64
CA TRP A 37 6.33 -1.74 8.43
C TRP A 37 5.31 -2.09 9.49
N THR A 38 5.24 -3.36 9.90
CA THR A 38 4.32 -3.80 10.96
C THR A 38 4.68 -3.13 12.29
N ARG A 39 5.98 -3.07 12.62
CA ARG A 39 6.47 -2.34 13.80
C ARG A 39 6.13 -0.85 13.73
N SER A 40 6.33 -0.22 12.57
CA SER A 40 5.99 1.19 12.36
C SER A 40 4.48 1.43 12.53
N TYR A 41 3.64 0.58 11.97
CA TYR A 41 2.19 0.64 12.10
C TYR A 41 1.75 0.54 13.57
N ASN A 42 2.26 -0.44 14.32
CA ASN A 42 1.95 -0.62 15.74
C ASN A 42 2.45 0.54 16.62
N ASN A 43 3.53 1.21 16.24
CA ASN A 43 4.02 2.38 16.96
C ASN A 43 3.19 3.65 16.68
N LEU A 44 2.51 3.71 15.54
CA LEU A 44 1.68 4.84 15.13
C LEU A 44 0.22 4.66 15.51
N SER A 45 -0.24 3.42 15.66
CA SER A 45 -1.60 3.06 16.01
C SER A 45 -1.70 2.76 17.51
N PRO A 46 -2.58 3.43 18.27
CA PRO A 46 -2.85 3.06 19.66
C PRO A 46 -3.67 1.75 19.78
N ARG A 47 -4.04 1.12 18.66
CA ARG A 47 -4.91 -0.07 18.61
C ARG A 47 -4.14 -1.35 18.94
N ILE A 48 -4.86 -2.31 19.53
CA ILE A 48 -4.44 -3.71 19.53
C ILE A 48 -4.59 -4.23 18.10
N SER A 49 -3.47 -4.38 17.41
CA SER A 49 -3.44 -4.88 16.04
C SER A 49 -3.58 -6.40 16.01
N ASN A 50 -4.33 -6.90 15.03
CA ASN A 50 -4.28 -8.30 14.67
C ASN A 50 -3.92 -8.46 13.20
N ILE A 51 -2.67 -8.85 12.98
CA ILE A 51 -2.06 -8.81 11.66
C ILE A 51 -2.19 -10.15 10.96
N CYS A 52 -2.79 -10.14 9.78
CA CYS A 52 -2.77 -11.24 8.83
C CYS A 52 -2.02 -10.85 7.55
N VAL A 53 -1.52 -11.86 6.83
CA VAL A 53 -0.90 -11.66 5.52
C VAL A 53 -1.67 -12.48 4.50
N VAL A 54 -2.17 -11.81 3.48
CA VAL A 54 -2.85 -12.44 2.34
C VAL A 54 -1.97 -12.30 1.11
N SER A 55 -1.75 -13.40 0.40
CA SER A 55 -0.97 -13.42 -0.84
C SER A 55 -1.92 -13.60 -2.02
N HIS A 56 -1.78 -12.77 -3.04
CA HIS A 56 -2.51 -12.88 -4.30
C HIS A 56 -1.56 -12.57 -5.46
N ASP A 57 -1.39 -13.54 -6.36
CA ASP A 57 -0.39 -13.51 -7.43
C ASP A 57 1.02 -13.18 -6.90
N SER A 58 1.65 -12.12 -7.41
CA SER A 58 3.00 -11.68 -7.05
C SER A 58 3.01 -10.64 -5.92
N PHE A 59 1.88 -10.42 -5.25
CA PHE A 59 1.71 -9.42 -4.20
C PHE A 59 1.22 -10.01 -2.89
N HIS A 60 1.66 -9.39 -1.81
CA HIS A 60 1.30 -9.67 -0.42
C HIS A 60 0.65 -8.43 0.19
N TYR A 61 -0.37 -8.66 0.99
CA TYR A 61 -1.18 -7.65 1.65
C TYR A 61 -1.13 -7.94 3.15
N ILE A 62 -0.39 -7.12 3.90
CA ILE A 62 -0.39 -7.14 5.36
C ILE A 62 -1.61 -6.35 5.80
N PHE A 63 -2.49 -6.97 6.57
CA PHE A 63 -3.79 -6.41 6.92
C PHE A 63 -4.05 -6.55 8.41
N ASP A 64 -4.53 -5.47 9.03
CA ASP A 64 -4.98 -5.44 10.42
C ASP A 64 -6.50 -5.67 10.43
N ILE A 65 -6.92 -6.85 10.90
CA ILE A 65 -8.33 -7.21 11.01
C ILE A 65 -8.99 -6.65 12.27
N GLY A 66 -8.25 -5.98 13.15
CA GLY A 66 -8.73 -5.51 14.44
C GLY A 66 -8.89 -6.64 15.48
N PRO A 67 -9.36 -6.31 16.70
CA PRO A 67 -9.53 -7.30 17.76
C PRO A 67 -10.55 -8.38 17.36
N ILE A 68 -10.26 -9.65 17.65
CA ILE A 68 -11.12 -10.81 17.33
C ILE A 68 -12.13 -11.10 18.45
N ASP A 69 -11.79 -10.82 19.72
CA ASP A 69 -12.56 -11.37 20.84
C ASP A 69 -13.81 -10.55 21.15
N GLU A 70 -14.95 -11.23 21.37
CA GLU A 70 -16.23 -10.60 21.76
C GLU A 70 -16.11 -9.82 23.09
N ASP A 71 -15.27 -10.28 24.01
CA ASP A 71 -14.94 -9.58 25.25
C ASP A 71 -14.12 -8.30 25.01
N ASP A 72 -13.25 -8.29 23.98
CA ASP A 72 -12.52 -7.09 23.55
C ASP A 72 -13.44 -6.12 22.80
N PHE A 73 -14.43 -6.62 22.07
CA PHE A 73 -15.47 -5.81 21.43
C PHE A 73 -16.41 -5.16 22.45
N ALA A 74 -16.77 -5.88 23.52
CA ALA A 74 -17.61 -5.38 24.60
C ALA A 74 -16.90 -4.32 25.46
N ASN A 75 -15.57 -4.39 25.57
CA ASN A 75 -14.75 -3.43 26.31
C ASN A 75 -14.15 -2.31 25.45
N SER A 76 -14.30 -2.36 24.13
CA SER A 76 -13.87 -1.29 23.22
C SER A 76 -15.07 -0.48 22.73
N PRO A 77 -15.30 0.74 23.24
CA PRO A 77 -16.41 1.59 22.79
C PRO A 77 -16.26 2.12 21.35
N ILE A 78 -15.23 1.67 20.61
CA ILE A 78 -14.82 2.17 19.30
C ILE A 78 -14.81 1.01 18.31
N TYR A 79 -15.72 1.04 17.33
CA TYR A 79 -15.65 0.16 16.17
C TYR A 79 -14.41 0.53 15.35
N TYR A 80 -13.45 -0.38 15.26
CA TYR A 80 -12.26 -0.21 14.45
C TYR A 80 -12.49 -0.78 13.06
N GLU A 81 -12.46 0.09 12.04
CA GLU A 81 -12.46 -0.38 10.67
C GLU A 81 -11.14 -1.14 10.39
N PRO A 82 -11.20 -2.36 9.83
CA PRO A 82 -10.02 -3.09 9.38
C PRO A 82 -9.25 -2.34 8.31
N ARG A 83 -7.93 -2.49 8.29
CA ARG A 83 -7.06 -1.67 7.43
C ARG A 83 -5.92 -2.46 6.84
N ILE A 84 -5.52 -2.09 5.63
CA ILE A 84 -4.24 -2.55 5.14
C ILE A 84 -3.12 -1.82 5.88
N VAL A 85 -2.08 -2.57 6.26
CA VAL A 85 -0.82 -2.06 6.78
C VAL A 85 0.12 -1.77 5.63
N THR A 86 0.26 -2.69 4.66
CA THR A 86 1.08 -2.52 3.46
C THR A 86 0.68 -3.52 2.38
N ALA A 87 0.72 -3.10 1.11
CA ALA A 87 0.75 -4.00 -0.04
C ALA A 87 2.15 -3.99 -0.65
N TYR A 88 2.76 -5.14 -0.91
CA TYR A 88 4.11 -5.22 -1.48
C TYR A 88 4.30 -6.46 -2.33
N GLY A 89 5.24 -6.42 -3.27
CA GLY A 89 5.48 -7.57 -4.14
C GLY A 89 6.30 -7.23 -5.37
N ILE A 90 6.24 -8.13 -6.35
CA ILE A 90 6.90 -7.97 -7.64
C ILE A 90 5.88 -7.54 -8.69
N SER A 91 6.15 -6.41 -9.33
CA SER A 91 5.35 -5.95 -10.46
C SER A 91 5.39 -6.94 -11.61
N LYS A 92 4.21 -7.17 -12.18
CA LYS A 92 3.97 -8.05 -13.31
C LYS A 92 3.05 -7.31 -14.28
N PRO A 93 3.60 -6.56 -15.25
CA PRO A 93 2.81 -5.76 -16.18
C PRO A 93 1.76 -6.59 -16.90
N GLN A 94 0.50 -6.17 -16.86
CA GLN A 94 -0.60 -6.85 -17.56
C GLN A 94 -1.29 -5.94 -18.56
N LYS A 95 -1.61 -6.52 -19.72
CA LYS A 95 -2.29 -5.86 -20.85
C LYS A 95 -3.78 -6.21 -20.92
N SER A 96 -4.27 -7.07 -20.04
CA SER A 96 -5.69 -7.43 -19.93
C SER A 96 -6.53 -6.19 -19.61
N LYS A 97 -7.75 -6.16 -20.16
CA LYS A 97 -8.73 -5.15 -19.75
C LYS A 97 -9.03 -5.35 -18.26
N ARG A 98 -9.12 -4.23 -17.54
CA ARG A 98 -9.52 -4.20 -16.13
C ARG A 98 -10.95 -4.71 -15.99
N ASP A 99 -11.22 -5.53 -14.99
CA ASP A 99 -12.58 -5.92 -14.59
C ASP A 99 -13.31 -4.75 -13.90
N ASP A 100 -13.61 -3.72 -14.68
CA ASP A 100 -14.28 -2.49 -14.22
C ASP A 100 -15.75 -2.72 -13.84
N ASP A 101 -16.37 -3.83 -14.26
CA ASP A 101 -17.79 -4.12 -13.99
C ASP A 101 -18.03 -4.49 -12.52
N ARG A 102 -17.19 -5.34 -11.93
CA ARG A 102 -17.31 -5.76 -10.52
C ARG A 102 -17.14 -4.58 -9.56
N LEU A 103 -16.16 -3.72 -9.82
CA LEU A 103 -15.89 -2.53 -9.00
C LEU A 103 -16.98 -1.47 -9.04
N ARG A 104 -17.77 -1.41 -10.12
CA ARG A 104 -18.91 -0.48 -10.24
C ARG A 104 -20.06 -0.88 -9.32
N GLY A 105 -20.27 -2.18 -9.11
CA GLY A 105 -21.28 -2.72 -8.18
C GLY A 105 -20.79 -2.85 -6.73
N TRP A 106 -19.49 -3.06 -6.52
CA TRP A 106 -18.91 -3.18 -5.18
C TRP A 106 -19.04 -1.86 -4.41
N ILE A 107 -19.64 -1.89 -3.22
CA ILE A 107 -19.99 -0.74 -2.34
C ILE A 107 -20.84 0.39 -2.94
N GLY A 108 -21.28 0.31 -4.20
CA GLY A 108 -22.08 1.36 -4.85
C GLY A 108 -21.26 2.49 -5.51
N LYS A 109 -21.92 3.60 -5.88
CA LYS A 109 -21.26 4.71 -6.59
C LYS A 109 -20.26 5.42 -5.66
N THR A 110 -19.01 5.53 -6.10
CA THR A 110 -17.94 6.17 -5.32
C THR A 110 -18.30 7.54 -4.75
N GLU A 111 -19.02 8.36 -5.51
CA GLU A 111 -19.40 9.71 -5.07
C GLU A 111 -20.46 9.71 -3.96
N GLU A 112 -21.29 8.66 -3.91
CA GLU A 112 -22.29 8.47 -2.85
C GLU A 112 -21.61 7.92 -1.59
N VAL A 113 -20.60 7.06 -1.73
CA VAL A 113 -19.93 6.41 -0.57
C VAL A 113 -18.82 7.26 0.03
N PHE A 114 -17.94 7.83 -0.80
CA PHE A 114 -16.74 8.55 -0.35
C PHE A 114 -16.80 10.04 -0.63
N GLY A 115 -17.64 10.48 -1.57
CA GLY A 115 -17.74 11.86 -2.02
C GLY A 115 -16.97 12.15 -3.32
N LYS A 116 -17.29 13.29 -3.94
CA LYS A 116 -16.79 13.68 -5.29
C LYS A 116 -15.28 13.93 -5.38
N LEU A 117 -14.60 14.06 -4.25
CA LEU A 117 -13.15 14.27 -4.20
C LEU A 117 -12.36 12.96 -4.15
N TRP A 118 -13.05 11.81 -4.16
CA TRP A 118 -12.48 10.49 -3.96
C TRP A 118 -12.70 9.59 -5.17
N ASP A 119 -11.74 8.69 -5.36
CA ASP A 119 -11.83 7.54 -6.25
C ASP A 119 -11.65 6.26 -5.43
N LYS A 120 -12.08 5.12 -6.00
CA LYS A 120 -11.66 3.78 -5.55
C LYS A 120 -10.24 3.56 -6.08
N GLY A 121 -9.24 3.90 -5.26
CA GLY A 121 -7.83 3.71 -5.56
C GLY A 121 -7.44 2.24 -5.44
N HIS A 122 -6.23 1.91 -5.91
CA HIS A 122 -5.62 0.61 -5.64
C HIS A 122 -4.27 0.80 -5.00
N PHE A 123 -3.95 0.02 -3.97
CA PHE A 123 -2.61 0.05 -3.38
C PHE A 123 -1.58 -0.38 -4.42
N ILE A 124 -1.88 -1.46 -5.15
CA ILE A 124 -1.13 -1.94 -6.31
C ILE A 124 -2.01 -1.75 -7.55
N ALA A 125 -1.53 -0.99 -8.52
CA ALA A 125 -2.28 -0.75 -9.75
C ALA A 125 -2.52 -2.03 -10.55
N HIS A 126 -3.70 -2.13 -11.14
CA HIS A 126 -4.03 -3.23 -12.05
C HIS A 126 -2.98 -3.40 -13.14
N SER A 127 -2.51 -2.32 -13.76
CA SER A 127 -1.51 -2.39 -14.84
C SER A 127 -0.22 -3.11 -14.46
N ILE A 128 0.15 -3.14 -13.17
CA ILE A 128 1.40 -3.75 -12.68
C ILE A 128 1.17 -5.09 -11.94
N GLY A 129 -0.01 -5.69 -12.10
CA GLY A 129 -0.34 -7.00 -11.52
C GLY A 129 -1.19 -6.94 -10.24
N GLY A 130 -1.66 -5.76 -9.83
CA GLY A 130 -2.57 -5.64 -8.70
C GLY A 130 -3.95 -6.19 -9.02
N ALA A 131 -4.31 -7.31 -8.42
CA ALA A 131 -5.64 -7.90 -8.58
C ALA A 131 -6.70 -7.14 -7.78
N VAL A 132 -7.94 -7.21 -8.25
CA VAL A 132 -9.14 -6.74 -7.55
C VAL A 132 -10.19 -7.84 -7.53
N ASP A 133 -10.31 -8.62 -8.60
CA ASP A 133 -11.14 -9.81 -8.57
C ASP A 133 -10.64 -10.73 -7.46
N ARG A 134 -11.53 -11.06 -6.52
CA ARG A 134 -11.23 -11.88 -5.33
C ARG A 134 -10.16 -11.28 -4.40
N ASN A 135 -9.83 -10.00 -4.55
CA ASN A 135 -8.86 -9.30 -3.71
C ASN A 135 -9.25 -7.83 -3.45
N GLU A 136 -10.40 -7.66 -2.82
CA GLU A 136 -10.94 -6.38 -2.38
C GLU A 136 -10.00 -5.60 -1.43
N LEU A 137 -9.07 -6.30 -0.76
CA LEU A 137 -8.05 -5.71 0.12
C LEU A 137 -7.16 -4.69 -0.59
N ASN A 138 -7.07 -4.76 -1.91
CA ASN A 138 -6.28 -3.83 -2.72
C ASN A 138 -6.98 -2.47 -2.92
N ILE A 139 -8.24 -2.29 -2.50
CA ILE A 139 -8.99 -1.04 -2.75
C ILE A 139 -9.05 -0.15 -1.52
N PHE A 140 -8.96 1.17 -1.73
CA PHE A 140 -9.12 2.17 -0.67
C PHE A 140 -9.64 3.51 -1.20
N PRO A 141 -10.10 4.43 -0.33
CA PRO A 141 -10.48 5.78 -0.72
C PRO A 141 -9.21 6.60 -1.02
N GLN A 142 -9.02 6.96 -2.28
CA GLN A 142 -7.86 7.72 -2.73
C GLN A 142 -8.29 9.09 -3.26
N LYS A 143 -7.53 10.13 -2.91
CA LYS A 143 -7.77 11.50 -3.36
C LYS A 143 -7.75 11.54 -4.88
N ARG A 144 -8.85 11.99 -5.49
CA ARG A 144 -9.07 11.94 -6.94
C ARG A 144 -7.97 12.62 -7.74
N THR A 145 -7.48 13.78 -7.28
CA THR A 145 -6.38 14.49 -7.96
C THR A 145 -5.04 13.75 -7.90
N LEU A 146 -4.80 13.00 -6.82
CA LEU A 146 -3.62 12.16 -6.66
C LEU A 146 -3.76 10.92 -7.56
N ASN A 147 -4.85 10.17 -7.38
CA ASN A 147 -5.14 8.97 -8.15
C ASN A 147 -5.09 9.27 -9.65
N ARG A 148 -5.75 10.31 -10.16
CA ARG A 148 -5.79 10.56 -11.61
C ARG A 148 -4.55 11.23 -12.18
N GLY A 149 -3.53 11.51 -11.38
CA GLY A 149 -2.31 12.16 -11.83
C GLY A 149 -2.47 13.64 -12.16
N TRP A 150 -3.48 14.30 -11.57
CA TRP A 150 -3.81 15.70 -11.88
C TRP A 150 -3.02 16.70 -11.03
N SER A 151 -2.62 16.32 -9.80
CA SER A 151 -1.74 17.12 -8.96
C SER A 151 -0.26 16.87 -9.27
N PRO A 152 0.67 17.76 -8.86
CA PRO A 152 2.12 17.50 -8.96
C PRO A 152 2.52 16.15 -8.32
N GLN A 153 2.01 15.88 -7.12
CA GLN A 153 2.17 14.59 -6.43
C GLN A 153 1.57 13.42 -7.23
N GLY A 154 0.39 13.60 -7.84
CA GLY A 154 -0.24 12.59 -8.67
C GLY A 154 0.59 12.23 -9.92
N LYS A 155 1.25 13.22 -10.53
CA LYS A 155 2.14 12.98 -11.67
C LYS A 155 3.33 12.10 -11.27
N ILE A 156 3.89 12.34 -10.08
CA ILE A 156 4.98 11.52 -9.54
C ILE A 156 4.46 10.11 -9.23
N TYR A 157 3.31 9.99 -8.57
CA TYR A 157 2.66 8.71 -8.27
C TYR A 157 2.47 7.86 -9.54
N ARG A 158 1.89 8.44 -10.60
CA ARG A 158 1.71 7.77 -11.89
C ARG A 158 3.03 7.46 -12.60
N LYS A 159 4.08 8.27 -12.39
CA LYS A 159 5.43 7.99 -12.91
C LYS A 159 6.05 6.76 -12.23
N MET A 160 5.83 6.57 -10.93
CA MET A 160 6.29 5.37 -10.21
C MET A 160 5.57 4.11 -10.69
N GLU A 161 4.24 4.15 -10.83
CA GLU A 161 3.48 3.02 -11.42
C GLU A 161 3.92 2.72 -12.85
N ARG A 162 4.16 3.77 -13.65
CA ARG A 162 4.66 3.63 -15.03
C ARG A 162 6.03 2.95 -15.05
N TYR A 163 6.93 3.29 -14.12
CA TYR A 163 8.22 2.63 -14.03
C TYR A 163 8.07 1.12 -13.81
N CYS A 164 7.21 0.69 -12.88
CA CYS A 164 6.88 -0.71 -12.65
C CYS A 164 6.18 -1.37 -13.85
N PHE A 165 5.42 -0.62 -14.65
CA PHE A 165 4.80 -1.14 -15.86
C PHE A 165 5.83 -1.34 -16.99
N ASP A 166 6.72 -0.38 -17.18
CA ASP A 166 7.72 -0.39 -18.25
C ASP A 166 8.89 -1.36 -17.94
N ASN A 167 9.03 -1.77 -16.67
CA ASN A 167 10.06 -2.69 -16.20
C ASN A 167 9.39 -3.84 -15.44
N ASP A 168 9.27 -5.01 -16.07
CA ASP A 168 8.78 -6.22 -15.43
C ASP A 168 9.72 -6.66 -14.29
N GLY A 169 9.21 -7.38 -13.29
CA GLY A 169 10.03 -7.96 -12.22
C GLY A 169 10.58 -6.95 -11.21
N ILE A 170 10.00 -5.76 -11.11
CA ILE A 170 10.44 -4.73 -10.16
C ILE A 170 9.74 -4.92 -8.81
N PHE A 171 10.50 -4.95 -7.71
CA PHE A 171 9.95 -4.87 -6.36
C PHE A 171 9.32 -3.50 -6.10
N CYS A 172 8.11 -3.50 -5.57
CA CYS A 172 7.41 -2.28 -5.19
C CYS A 172 6.46 -2.51 -4.00
N PHE A 173 6.12 -1.42 -3.31
CA PHE A 173 5.18 -1.47 -2.18
C PHE A 173 4.38 -0.18 -2.06
N ASN A 174 3.16 -0.27 -1.54
CA ASN A 174 2.35 0.88 -1.13
C ASN A 174 1.94 0.69 0.33
N ARG A 175 2.42 1.60 1.17
CA ARG A 175 2.19 1.61 2.62
C ARG A 175 1.35 2.82 3.01
N PRO A 176 0.08 2.62 3.38
CA PRO A 176 -0.71 3.70 3.95
C PRO A 176 -0.23 4.09 5.34
N ILE A 177 -0.48 5.36 5.69
CA ILE A 177 -0.29 5.92 7.02
C ILE A 177 -1.60 6.58 7.45
N TYR A 178 -2.06 6.23 8.64
CA TYR A 178 -3.32 6.69 9.21
C TYR A 178 -3.05 7.64 10.38
N PHE A 179 -3.79 8.74 10.46
CA PHE A 179 -3.76 9.67 11.59
C PHE A 179 -5.05 9.69 12.41
N ASP A 180 -6.05 8.93 11.96
CA ASP A 180 -7.34 8.80 12.62
C ASP A 180 -7.74 7.34 12.74
N GLU A 181 -9.00 7.08 13.10
CA GLU A 181 -9.58 5.76 13.31
C GLU A 181 -10.35 5.21 12.07
N THR A 182 -10.25 5.88 10.91
CA THR A 182 -10.90 5.43 9.66
C THR A 182 -10.02 4.52 8.78
N PHE A 183 -10.59 3.68 7.91
CA PHE A 183 -9.82 2.92 6.92
C PHE A 183 -9.23 3.78 5.79
N ARG A 184 -9.47 5.09 5.82
CA ARG A 184 -8.97 6.03 4.82
C ARG A 184 -7.56 6.50 5.21
N PRO A 185 -6.53 6.20 4.41
CA PRO A 185 -5.19 6.64 4.73
C PRO A 185 -5.06 8.16 4.62
N SER A 186 -4.32 8.75 5.55
CA SER A 186 -3.95 10.17 5.50
C SER A 186 -2.81 10.42 4.52
N LEU A 187 -1.82 9.52 4.49
CA LEU A 187 -0.70 9.56 3.55
C LEU A 187 -0.50 8.19 2.91
N LEU A 188 0.15 8.18 1.75
CA LEU A 188 0.60 6.96 1.07
C LEU A 188 2.11 7.04 0.87
N GLU A 189 2.85 6.05 1.34
CA GLU A 189 4.25 5.86 1.01
C GLU A 189 4.35 4.82 -0.12
N PHE A 190 4.91 5.21 -1.26
CA PHE A 190 5.14 4.30 -2.39
C PHE A 190 6.64 4.12 -2.55
N GLY A 191 7.12 2.88 -2.53
CA GLY A 191 8.50 2.56 -2.87
C GLY A 191 8.63 1.65 -4.10
N VAL A 192 9.70 1.88 -4.88
CA VAL A 192 10.05 1.12 -6.09
C VAL A 192 11.55 0.86 -6.11
N LEU A 193 11.98 -0.41 -6.15
CA LEU A 193 13.39 -0.78 -6.29
C LEU A 193 13.81 -0.71 -7.76
N LYS A 194 14.49 0.36 -8.14
CA LYS A 194 14.97 0.55 -9.52
C LYS A 194 16.07 -0.45 -9.87
N ARG A 195 16.26 -0.69 -11.17
CA ARG A 195 17.27 -1.62 -11.73
C ARG A 195 18.72 -1.26 -11.36
N ASP A 196 18.97 0.01 -11.06
CA ASP A 196 20.25 0.51 -10.56
C ASP A 196 20.45 0.24 -9.05
N LYS A 197 19.59 -0.59 -8.44
CA LYS A 197 19.59 -0.98 -7.02
C LYS A 197 19.24 0.18 -6.06
N ASN A 198 18.72 1.30 -6.57
CA ASN A 198 18.22 2.40 -5.75
C ASN A 198 16.73 2.21 -5.42
N LEU A 199 16.37 2.31 -4.14
CA LEU A 199 14.97 2.34 -3.71
C LEU A 199 14.43 3.77 -3.83
N TRP A 200 13.53 3.99 -4.78
CA TRP A 200 12.82 5.27 -4.93
C TRP A 200 11.57 5.26 -4.06
N VAL A 201 11.57 6.04 -2.98
CA VAL A 201 10.46 6.17 -2.04
C VAL A 201 9.91 7.60 -2.09
N GLU A 202 8.59 7.74 -2.14
CA GLU A 202 7.88 9.01 -2.11
C GLU A 202 6.71 8.95 -1.13
N LEU A 203 6.38 10.09 -0.53
CA LEU A 203 5.25 10.26 0.39
C LEU A 203 4.20 11.18 -0.24
N PHE A 204 2.97 10.70 -0.34
CA PHE A 204 1.87 11.38 -1.00
C PHE A 204 0.75 11.76 -0.03
N ASP A 205 0.18 12.95 -0.21
CA ASP A 205 -0.93 13.43 0.61
C ASP A 205 -2.27 12.89 0.08
N ASN A 206 -2.99 12.16 0.93
CA ASN A 206 -4.30 11.58 0.64
C ASN A 206 -5.44 12.24 1.45
N ARG A 207 -5.23 13.46 1.96
CA ARG A 207 -6.23 14.24 2.69
C ARG A 207 -7.09 15.10 1.76
#